data_AF-A0A246BRK7-F1
#
_entry.id   AF-A0A246BRK7-F1
#
_cell.length_a   1.000
_cell.length_b   1.000
_cell.length_c   1.000
_cell.angle_alpha   90.00
_cell.angle_beta   90.00
_cell.angle_gamma   90.00
#
_symmetry.space_group_name_H-M   'P 1'
#
loop_
_entity.id
_entity.type
_entity.pdbx_description
1 polymer ?
#
loop_
_entity_poly.entity_id
_entity_poly.type
_entity_poly.pdbx_seq_one_letter_code
_entity_poly.pdbx_strand_id
1 'polypeptide(L)' 'MTHSTRADWLRRRNALWQRLRTLPPTPGTPEFEATAAELSALTGWDRARILAGLGLPDPDRPGAP' A
#
# COMPACT_ATOMS: atom_id res chain seq x y z
N MET A 1 12.48 -1.90 -27.40
CA MET A 1 11.88 -0.81 -26.60
C MET A 1 11.10 -1.42 -25.44
N THR A 2 11.77 -1.68 -24.31
CA THR A 2 11.18 -2.29 -23.09
C THR A 2 11.33 -1.36 -21.87
N HIS A 3 11.18 -0.05 -22.11
CA HIS A 3 11.34 0.98 -21.06
C HIS A 3 9.99 1.50 -20.54
N SER A 4 8.89 1.24 -21.25
CA SER A 4 7.54 1.70 -20.86
C SER A 4 6.99 0.93 -19.66
N THR A 5 7.15 -0.39 -19.62
CA THR A 5 6.56 -1.24 -18.56
C THR A 5 7.10 -0.92 -17.16
N ARG A 6 8.41 -0.68 -17.03
CA ARG A 6 9.03 -0.38 -15.74
C ARG A 6 8.66 1.01 -15.23
N ALA A 7 8.69 2.01 -16.12
CA ALA A 7 8.31 3.37 -15.76
C ALA A 7 6.83 3.45 -15.36
N ASP A 8 5.94 2.77 -16.12
CA ASP A 8 4.52 2.68 -15.81
C ASP A 8 4.26 1.99 -14.47
N TRP A 9 4.95 0.87 -14.21
CA TRP A 9 4.84 0.17 -12.94
C TRP A 9 5.26 1.05 -11.76
N LEU A 10 6.40 1.76 -11.88
CA LEU A 10 6.87 2.67 -10.84
C LEU A 10 5.90 3.83 -10.60
N ARG A 11 5.34 4.42 -11.66
CA ARG A 11 4.32 5.47 -11.55
C ARG A 11 3.09 4.96 -10.81
N ARG A 12 2.57 3.80 -11.18
CA ARG A 12 1.38 3.21 -10.55
C ARG A 12 1.62 2.89 -9.07
N ARG A 13 2.77 2.28 -8.75
CA ARG A 13 3.16 1.99 -7.36
C ARG A 13 3.26 3.27 -6.53
N ASN A 14 3.92 4.31 -7.05
CA ASN A 14 4.08 5.57 -6.33
C ASN A 14 2.75 6.30 -6.14
N ALA A 15 1.84 6.26 -7.12
CA ALA A 15 0.51 6.83 -7.00
C ALA A 15 -0.34 6.14 -5.91
N LEU A 16 -0.27 4.81 -5.82
CA LEU A 16 -0.94 4.05 -4.75
C LEU A 16 -0.38 4.39 -3.38
N TRP A 17 0.95 4.48 -3.25
CA TRP A 17 1.58 4.93 -2.01
C TRP A 17 1.18 6.35 -1.60
N GLN A 18 1.07 7.26 -2.58
CA GLN A 18 0.63 8.62 -2.31
C GLN A 18 -0.82 8.63 -1.81
N ARG A 19 -1.72 7.87 -2.45
CA ARG A 19 -3.12 7.73 -2.01
C ARG A 19 -3.21 7.22 -0.57
N LEU A 20 -2.47 6.17 -0.23
CA LEU A 20 -2.46 5.63 1.14
C LEU A 20 -2.01 6.67 2.18
N ARG A 21 -1.09 7.57 1.83
CA ARG A 21 -0.63 8.65 2.73
C ARG A 21 -1.59 9.84 2.79
N THR A 22 -2.43 10.03 1.78
CA THR A 22 -3.44 11.11 1.77
C THR A 22 -4.73 10.71 2.45
N LEU A 23 -5.02 9.41 2.51
CA LEU A 23 -6.16 8.90 3.27
C LEU A 23 -5.90 9.09 4.77
N PRO A 24 -6.97 9.22 5.59
CA PRO A 24 -6.82 9.19 7.03
C PRO A 24 -6.00 7.96 7.47
N PRO A 25 -5.10 8.08 8.45
CA PRO A 25 -4.26 6.99 8.94
C PRO A 25 -5.07 6.01 9.80
N THR A 26 -6.17 5.52 9.25
CA THR A 26 -7.14 4.66 9.91
C THR A 26 -7.27 3.38 9.06
N PRO A 27 -6.41 2.37 9.34
CA PRO A 27 -6.56 1.05 8.73
C PRO A 27 -7.99 0.52 8.94
N GLY A 28 -8.53 -0.20 7.97
CA GLY A 28 -9.88 -0.75 8.03
C GLY A 28 -10.96 0.12 7.39
N THR A 29 -10.66 1.33 6.93
CA THR A 29 -11.61 2.07 6.07
C THR A 29 -11.69 1.42 4.68
N PRO A 30 -12.89 1.37 4.05
CA PRO A 30 -13.05 0.72 2.75
C PRO A 30 -12.09 1.25 1.67
N GLU A 31 -11.89 2.56 1.63
CA GLU A 31 -11.01 3.23 0.65
C GLU A 31 -9.53 2.88 0.89
N PHE A 32 -9.13 2.78 2.16
CA PHE A 32 -7.78 2.38 2.54
C PHE A 32 -7.52 0.92 2.15
N GLU A 33 -8.41 0.01 2.54
CA GLU A 33 -8.28 -1.42 2.24
C GLU A 33 -8.30 -1.69 0.74
N ALA A 34 -9.15 -0.99 -0.03
CA ALA A 34 -9.15 -1.08 -1.49
C ALA A 34 -7.81 -0.65 -2.09
N THR A 35 -7.26 0.49 -1.64
CA THR A 35 -5.97 0.99 -2.13
C THR A 35 -4.81 0.07 -1.74
N ALA A 36 -4.84 -0.47 -0.51
CA ALA A 36 -3.84 -1.42 -0.02
C ALA A 36 -3.91 -2.75 -0.79
N ALA A 37 -5.10 -3.24 -1.11
CA ALA A 37 -5.30 -4.43 -1.94
C ALA A 37 -4.77 -4.23 -3.37
N GLU A 38 -5.01 -3.07 -3.98
CA GLU A 38 -4.42 -2.73 -5.29
C GLU A 38 -2.89 -2.71 -5.25
N LEU A 39 -2.30 -2.12 -4.21
CA LEU A 39 -0.85 -2.10 -4.04
C LEU A 39 -0.28 -3.50 -3.80
N SER A 40 -0.99 -4.32 -3.02
CA SER A 40 -0.66 -5.73 -2.79
C SER A 40 -0.65 -6.50 -4.10
N ALA A 41 -1.71 -6.41 -4.91
CA ALA A 41 -1.79 -7.07 -6.21
C ALA A 41 -0.68 -6.61 -7.18
N LEU A 42 -0.28 -5.33 -7.13
CA LEU A 42 0.76 -4.79 -8.00
C LEU A 42 2.19 -5.22 -7.60
N THR A 43 2.44 -5.45 -6.32
CA THR A 43 3.80 -5.63 -5.75
C THR A 43 4.05 -7.01 -5.16
N GLY A 44 3.00 -7.79 -4.90
CA GLY A 44 3.05 -9.04 -4.15
C GLY A 44 3.27 -8.85 -2.65
N TRP A 45 3.17 -7.63 -2.12
CA TRP A 45 3.34 -7.37 -0.68
C TRP A 45 2.08 -7.70 0.10
N ASP A 46 2.25 -8.29 1.27
CA ASP A 46 1.15 -8.48 2.21
C ASP A 46 0.74 -7.15 2.87
N ARG A 47 -0.48 -7.13 3.43
CA ARG A 47 -1.04 -5.96 4.10
C ARG A 47 -0.16 -5.45 5.23
N ALA A 48 0.44 -6.33 6.03
CA ALA A 48 1.24 -5.93 7.16
C ALA A 48 2.52 -5.20 6.72
N ARG A 49 3.13 -5.63 5.62
CA ARG A 49 4.26 -4.91 5.01
C ARG A 49 3.86 -3.52 4.50
N ILE A 50 2.66 -3.38 3.94
CA ILE A 50 2.14 -2.08 3.49
C ILE A 50 1.93 -1.16 4.69
N LEU A 51 1.31 -1.65 5.77
CA LEU A 51 1.11 -0.90 7.02
C LEU A 51 2.43 -0.45 7.64
N ALA A 52 3.42 -1.35 7.70
CA ALA A 52 4.77 -1.01 8.16
C ALA A 52 5.42 0.10 7.32
N GLY A 53 5.20 0.10 5.99
CA GLY A 53 5.67 1.16 5.09
C GLY A 53 4.97 2.52 5.28
N LEU A 54 3.84 2.54 5.98
CA LEU A 54 3.12 3.75 6.40
C LEU A 54 3.43 4.13 7.85
N GLY A 55 4.16 3.29 8.59
CA GLY A 55 4.36 3.46 10.03
C GLY A 55 3.08 3.23 10.85
N LEU A 56 2.11 2.49 10.31
CA LEU A 56 0.86 2.17 10.98
C LEU A 56 0.94 0.80 11.67
N PRO A 57 0.36 0.66 12.87
CA PRO A 57 0.25 -0.64 13.52
C PRO A 57 -0.70 -1.55 12.73
N ASP A 58 -0.40 -2.85 12.73
CA ASP A 58 -1.28 -3.85 12.16
C ASP A 58 -2.32 -4.28 13.22
N PRO A 59 -3.61 -3.93 13.04
CA PRO A 59 -4.63 -4.24 14.04
C PRO A 59 -4.88 -5.75 14.20
N ASP A 60 -4.58 -6.54 13.16
CA ASP A 60 -4.75 -7.99 13.17
C ASP A 60 -3.52 -8.75 13.69
N ARG A 61 -2.41 -8.03 13.95
CA ARG A 61 -1.22 -8.59 14.58
C ARG A 61 -1.14 -8.11 16.02
N PRO A 62 -1.51 -8.93 17.02
CA PRO A 62 -1.29 -8.58 18.41
C PRO A 62 0.22 -8.49 18.67
N GLY A 63 0.70 -7.30 19.07
CA GLY A 63 2.06 -7.11 19.59
C GLY A 63 3.13 -6.57 18.64
N ALA A 64 2.78 -5.74 17.65
CA ALA A 64 3.80 -4.83 17.12
C ALA A 64 4.13 -3.77 18.20
N PRO A 65 5.42 -3.51 18.49
CA PRO A 65 5.87 -2.67 19.60
C PRO A 65 5.42 -1.20 19.49
#